data_AF-A0AB33JVI1-F1
#
_entry.id   AF-A0AB33JVI1-F1
#
_cell.length_a   1.000
_cell.length_b   1.000
_cell.length_c   1.000
_cell.angle_alpha   90.00
_cell.angle_beta   90.00
_cell.angle_gamma   90.00
#
_symmetry.space_group_name_H-M   'P 1'
#
loop_
_entity.id
_entity.type
_entity.pdbx_description
1 polymer ?
#
loop_
_entity_poly.entity_id
_entity_poly.type
_entity_poly.pdbx_seq_one_letter_code
_entity_poly.pdbx_strand_id
1 'polypeptide(L)'
;MPRPLLLLDVDGPLNPYNAKPHRRPEGYLTHRVRPASWIARQVKWQQRPAACVRPLRLWLNPEHGQALIALPYDLVWCTTWTDEANTWISPLLGLPQLPYVDWPSMHHGDPDDLHWKTRHLVAWVAGRPFAWVDDELTERDTSWIAIHHPAPALTVHVDHRFGLQPAHFTTLAEWAAGLAGAESV
;
A
#
# COMPACT_ATOMS: atom_id res chain seq x y z
N MET A 1 -5.84 2.29 -23.44
CA MET A 1 -4.66 2.99 -22.85
C MET A 1 -3.72 2.01 -22.11
N PRO A 2 -2.55 2.40 -21.56
CA PRO A 2 -1.82 1.54 -20.61
C PRO A 2 -2.72 1.15 -19.43
N ARG A 3 -2.46 -0.02 -18.81
CA ARG A 3 -3.18 -0.45 -17.60
C ARG A 3 -3.09 0.61 -16.49
N PRO A 4 -4.15 0.79 -15.69
CA PRO A 4 -4.07 1.65 -14.52
C PRO A 4 -3.02 1.13 -13.53
N LEU A 5 -2.44 2.04 -12.76
CA LEU A 5 -1.53 1.69 -11.66
C LEU A 5 -2.34 1.24 -10.44
N LEU A 6 -1.85 0.24 -9.71
CA LEU A 6 -2.33 -0.05 -8.35
C LEU A 6 -1.22 0.27 -7.36
N LEU A 7 -1.35 1.43 -6.71
CA LEU A 7 -0.44 1.91 -5.67
C LEU A 7 -0.82 1.27 -4.35
N LEU A 8 0.07 0.44 -3.80
CA LEU A 8 -0.25 -0.44 -2.68
C LEU A 8 0.64 -0.17 -1.47
N ASP A 9 0.04 0.24 -0.34
CA ASP A 9 0.74 0.23 0.95
C ASP A 9 0.79 -1.18 1.58
N VAL A 10 1.75 -1.38 2.46
CA VAL A 10 1.96 -2.63 3.20
C VAL A 10 1.28 -2.58 4.56
N ASP A 11 1.69 -1.64 5.42
CA ASP A 11 1.17 -1.56 6.79
C ASP A 11 -0.25 -1.02 6.75
N GLY A 12 -1.21 -1.73 7.36
CA GLY A 12 -2.63 -1.48 7.17
C GLY A 12 -3.24 -2.41 6.13
N PRO A 13 -3.09 -2.18 4.80
CA PRO A 13 -3.72 -2.99 3.77
C PRO A 13 -3.28 -4.45 3.71
N LEU A 14 -1.97 -4.72 3.73
CA LEU A 14 -1.44 -6.09 3.65
C LEU A 14 -1.04 -6.64 5.01
N ASN A 15 -0.56 -5.78 5.90
CA ASN A 15 -0.08 -6.08 7.23
C ASN A 15 -0.96 -5.37 8.27
N PRO A 16 -2.10 -5.97 8.67
CA PRO A 16 -2.98 -5.35 9.64
C PRO A 16 -2.28 -5.21 10.99
N TYR A 17 -2.55 -4.09 11.67
CA TYR A 17 -2.01 -3.78 12.98
C TYR A 17 -3.12 -3.31 13.92
N ASN A 18 -2.83 -3.16 15.22
CA ASN A 18 -3.82 -2.86 16.26
C ASN A 18 -5.04 -3.81 16.33
N ALA A 19 -5.02 -4.95 15.63
CA ALA A 19 -5.98 -6.01 15.86
C ALA A 19 -5.82 -6.54 17.29
N LYS A 20 -6.92 -6.93 17.95
CA LYS A 20 -6.88 -7.41 19.33
C LYS A 20 -5.88 -8.58 19.45
N PRO A 21 -5.11 -8.73 20.55
CA PRO A 21 -4.01 -9.71 20.66
C PRO A 21 -4.36 -11.18 20.40
N HIS A 22 -5.64 -11.56 20.48
CA HIS A 22 -6.18 -12.91 20.19
C HIS A 22 -6.83 -13.02 18.80
N ARG A 23 -6.75 -11.98 17.97
CA ARG A 23 -7.46 -11.84 16.69
C ARG A 23 -6.52 -11.39 15.57
N ARG A 24 -5.49 -12.18 15.29
CA ARG A 24 -4.95 -12.19 13.92
C ARG A 24 -6.16 -12.43 12.99
N PRO A 25 -6.42 -11.59 11.98
CA PRO A 25 -7.56 -11.81 11.10
C PRO A 25 -7.47 -13.19 10.44
N GLU A 26 -8.63 -13.78 10.12
CA GLU A 26 -8.70 -15.10 9.50
C GLU A 26 -7.93 -15.12 8.16
N GLY A 27 -7.27 -16.24 7.84
CA GLY A 27 -6.43 -16.39 6.64
C GLY A 27 -5.01 -15.81 6.77
N TYR A 28 -4.75 -14.90 7.71
CA TYR A 28 -3.41 -14.33 7.87
C TYR A 28 -2.44 -15.31 8.56
N LEU A 29 -1.19 -15.31 8.12
CA LEU A 29 -0.07 -16.05 8.69
C LEU A 29 0.91 -15.10 9.38
N THR A 30 1.61 -15.59 10.41
CA THR A 30 2.58 -14.77 11.14
C THR A 30 3.99 -14.96 10.58
N HIS A 31 4.63 -13.86 10.20
CA HIS A 31 6.01 -13.83 9.75
C HIS A 31 6.86 -12.96 10.67
N ARG A 32 8.17 -13.20 10.66
CA ARG A 32 9.15 -12.39 11.39
C ARG A 32 10.29 -12.07 10.46
N VAL A 33 10.50 -10.79 10.21
CA VAL A 33 11.49 -10.28 9.27
C VAL A 33 12.42 -9.27 9.94
N ARG A 34 13.58 -9.02 9.34
CA ARG A 34 14.56 -8.06 9.86
C ARG A 34 15.01 -7.05 8.77
N PRO A 35 14.10 -6.20 8.26
CA PRO A 35 14.46 -5.15 7.31
C PRO A 35 15.49 -4.18 7.91
N ALA A 36 16.41 -3.68 7.10
CA ALA A 36 17.43 -2.74 7.52
C ALA A 36 16.79 -1.44 8.03
N SER A 37 15.74 -0.94 7.36
CA SER A 37 14.99 0.25 7.81
C SER A 37 14.37 0.06 9.19
N TRP A 38 13.78 -1.10 9.46
CA TRP A 38 13.23 -1.46 10.77
C TRP A 38 14.30 -1.47 11.85
N ILE A 39 15.43 -2.14 11.60
CA ILE A 39 16.54 -2.20 12.56
C ILE A 39 17.05 -0.79 12.85
N ALA A 40 17.33 0.01 11.82
CA ALA A 40 17.82 1.38 11.97
C ALA A 40 16.86 2.25 12.79
N ARG A 41 15.55 2.18 12.48
CA ARG A 41 14.49 2.90 13.21
C ARG A 41 14.46 2.50 14.69
N GLN A 42 14.53 1.21 14.99
CA GLN A 42 14.49 0.70 16.36
C GLN A 42 15.78 1.02 17.14
N VAL A 43 16.95 0.96 16.51
CA VAL A 43 18.22 1.39 17.13
C VAL A 43 18.12 2.85 17.56
N LYS A 44 17.63 3.72 16.66
CA LYS A 44 17.45 5.16 16.95
C LYS A 44 16.46 5.38 18.09
N TRP A 45 15.32 4.68 18.08
CA TRP A 45 14.25 4.87 19.07
C TRP A 45 14.58 4.28 20.45
N GLN A 46 15.12 3.05 20.49
CA GLN A 46 15.42 2.35 21.74
C GLN A 46 16.83 2.66 22.30
N GLN A 47 17.69 3.31 21.50
CA GLN A 47 19.09 3.56 21.85
C GLN A 47 19.83 2.26 22.22
N ARG A 48 19.61 1.20 21.45
CA ARG A 48 20.18 -0.14 21.69
C ARG A 48 20.93 -0.68 20.47
N PRO A 49 21.91 -1.59 20.64
CA PRO A 49 22.61 -2.20 19.52
C PRO A 49 21.66 -2.97 18.58
N ALA A 50 21.96 -2.96 17.28
CA ALA A 50 21.18 -3.65 16.23
C ALA A 50 20.96 -5.15 16.52
N ALA A 51 21.96 -5.81 17.11
CA ALA A 51 21.88 -7.22 17.51
C ALA A 51 20.76 -7.49 18.53
N CYS A 52 20.39 -6.50 19.35
CA CYS A 52 19.35 -6.62 20.36
C CYS A 52 17.95 -6.29 19.84
N VAL A 53 17.83 -5.73 18.62
CA VAL A 53 16.53 -5.39 18.04
C VAL A 53 15.79 -6.68 17.67
N ARG A 54 14.55 -6.79 18.14
CA ARG A 54 13.67 -7.92 17.83
C ARG A 54 13.19 -7.83 16.37
N PRO A 55 12.99 -8.98 15.69
CA PRO A 55 12.39 -8.99 14.36
C PRO A 55 11.03 -8.29 14.33
N LEU A 56 10.75 -7.61 13.22
CA LEU A 56 9.43 -7.08 12.94
C LEU A 56 8.47 -8.24 12.70
N ARG A 57 7.35 -8.24 13.41
CA ARG A 57 6.27 -9.21 13.19
C ARG A 57 5.36 -8.68 12.10
N LEU A 58 5.05 -9.52 11.12
CA LEU A 58 4.06 -9.27 10.08
C LEU A 58 2.93 -10.28 10.18
N TRP A 59 1.74 -9.83 9.79
CA TRP A 59 0.63 -10.71 9.43
C TRP A 59 0.37 -10.53 7.94
N LEU A 60 0.44 -11.60 7.16
CA LEU A 60 0.16 -11.56 5.72
C LEU A 60 -0.81 -12.68 5.36
N ASN A 61 -1.80 -12.40 4.53
CA ASN A 61 -2.65 -13.42 3.94
C ASN A 61 -2.05 -13.86 2.59
N PRO A 62 -1.58 -15.11 2.44
CA PRO A 62 -0.96 -15.57 1.19
C PRO A 62 -1.91 -15.54 -0.01
N GLU A 63 -3.23 -15.62 0.21
CA GLU A 63 -4.23 -15.54 -0.87
C GLU A 63 -4.27 -14.15 -1.53
N HIS A 64 -3.86 -13.09 -0.81
CA HIS A 64 -3.86 -11.74 -1.36
C HIS A 64 -2.94 -11.57 -2.56
N GLY A 65 -1.81 -12.29 -2.63
CA GLY A 65 -0.90 -12.15 -3.76
C GLY A 65 -1.52 -12.62 -5.08
N GLN A 66 -2.15 -13.80 -5.07
CA GLN A 66 -2.87 -14.29 -6.25
C GLN A 66 -4.06 -13.38 -6.61
N ALA A 67 -4.79 -12.90 -5.61
CA ALA A 67 -5.90 -11.97 -5.82
C ALA A 67 -5.44 -10.64 -6.45
N LEU A 68 -4.30 -10.09 -6.01
CA LEU A 68 -3.72 -8.86 -6.57
C LEU A 68 -3.23 -9.05 -8.02
N ILE A 69 -2.56 -10.17 -8.32
CA ILE A 69 -2.07 -10.49 -9.66
C ILE A 69 -3.21 -10.65 -10.67
N ALA A 70 -4.37 -11.14 -10.21
CA ALA A 70 -5.53 -11.33 -11.06
C ALA A 70 -6.21 -10.02 -11.49
N LEU A 71 -5.95 -8.91 -10.78
CA LEU A 71 -6.51 -7.61 -11.13
C LEU A 71 -5.80 -7.01 -12.36
N PRO A 72 -6.51 -6.29 -13.24
CA PRO A 72 -5.96 -5.76 -14.49
C PRO A 72 -5.14 -4.46 -14.29
N TYR A 73 -4.19 -4.47 -13.36
CA TYR A 73 -3.36 -3.32 -13.00
C TYR A 73 -1.86 -3.59 -13.20
N ASP A 74 -1.10 -2.52 -13.31
CA ASP A 74 0.34 -2.54 -13.05
C ASP A 74 0.56 -2.24 -11.55
N LEU A 75 0.96 -3.25 -10.77
CA LEU A 75 1.17 -3.12 -9.32
C LEU A 75 2.44 -2.31 -9.00
N VAL A 76 2.36 -1.41 -8.02
CA VAL A 76 3.48 -0.59 -7.54
C VAL A 76 3.45 -0.49 -6.02
N TRP A 77 4.60 -0.69 -5.38
CA TRP A 77 4.74 -0.46 -3.95
C TRP A 77 4.67 1.03 -3.61
N CYS A 78 3.71 1.40 -2.78
CA CYS A 78 3.43 2.75 -2.30
C CYS A 78 3.55 2.80 -0.76
N THR A 79 4.71 2.34 -0.27
CA THR A 79 4.92 2.06 1.15
C THR A 79 6.24 2.63 1.66
N THR A 80 6.33 2.84 2.98
CA THR A 80 7.58 3.24 3.65
C THR A 80 8.68 2.18 3.55
N TRP A 81 8.32 0.93 3.21
CA TRP A 81 9.27 -0.14 2.96
C TRP A 81 10.09 0.08 1.69
N THR A 82 9.58 0.84 0.71
CA THR A 82 10.22 1.02 -0.61
C THR A 82 10.62 -0.33 -1.22
N ASP A 83 11.86 -0.48 -1.69
CA ASP A 83 12.36 -1.73 -2.27
C ASP A 83 12.49 -2.88 -1.26
N GLU A 84 12.55 -2.60 0.06
CA GLU A 84 12.57 -3.67 1.06
C GLU A 84 11.28 -4.50 1.01
N ALA A 85 10.17 -3.97 0.46
CA ALA A 85 8.95 -4.74 0.21
C ALA A 85 9.20 -5.89 -0.77
N ASN A 86 10.02 -5.70 -1.82
CA ASN A 86 10.39 -6.76 -2.75
C ASN A 86 11.22 -7.85 -2.08
N THR A 87 12.03 -7.49 -1.09
CA THR A 87 12.88 -8.45 -0.37
C THR A 87 12.09 -9.24 0.67
N TRP A 88 11.20 -8.59 1.42
CA TRP A 88 10.58 -9.17 2.61
C TRP A 88 9.10 -9.51 2.48
N ILE A 89 8.38 -8.88 1.55
CA ILE A 89 6.92 -9.03 1.40
C ILE A 89 6.58 -9.82 0.13
N SER A 90 7.13 -9.44 -1.02
CA SER A 90 6.80 -10.09 -2.30
C SER A 90 6.93 -11.62 -2.26
N PRO A 91 8.02 -12.22 -1.74
CA PRO A 91 8.16 -13.68 -1.70
C PRO A 91 7.13 -14.37 -0.82
N LEU A 92 6.67 -13.71 0.25
CA LEU A 92 5.68 -14.25 1.18
C LEU A 92 4.26 -14.24 0.60
N LEU A 93 3.99 -13.34 -0.35
CA LEU A 93 2.73 -13.24 -1.07
C LEU A 93 2.79 -13.93 -2.45
N GLY A 94 3.95 -14.40 -2.89
CA GLY A 94 4.13 -14.90 -4.27
C GLY A 94 3.98 -13.82 -5.34
N LEU A 95 4.21 -12.56 -4.98
CA LEU A 95 4.25 -11.44 -5.93
C LEU A 95 5.60 -11.41 -6.66
N PRO A 96 5.64 -10.97 -7.93
CA PRO A 96 6.90 -10.67 -8.59
C PRO A 96 7.58 -9.46 -7.93
N GLN A 97 8.79 -9.15 -8.39
CA GLN A 97 9.41 -7.86 -8.06
C GLN A 97 8.58 -6.74 -8.70
N LEU A 98 8.16 -5.77 -7.88
CA LEU A 98 7.34 -4.64 -8.30
C LEU A 98 8.17 -3.35 -8.35
N PRO A 99 7.82 -2.40 -9.24
CA PRO A 99 8.25 -1.01 -9.08
C PRO A 99 7.82 -0.46 -7.72
N TYR A 100 8.54 0.54 -7.21
CA TYR A 100 8.19 1.21 -5.98
C TYR A 100 8.33 2.73 -6.14
N VAL A 101 7.56 3.47 -5.35
CA VAL A 101 7.70 4.92 -5.22
C VAL A 101 8.84 5.21 -4.25
N ASP A 102 9.83 5.97 -4.70
CA ASP A 102 10.90 6.48 -3.84
C ASP A 102 10.47 7.81 -3.23
N TRP A 103 10.73 8.00 -1.94
CA TRP A 103 10.21 9.13 -1.17
C TRP A 103 11.34 10.09 -0.80
N PRO A 104 11.34 11.35 -1.28
CA PRO A 104 12.40 12.30 -0.95
C PRO A 104 12.39 12.70 0.54
N SER A 105 11.20 12.68 1.17
CA SER A 105 11.01 12.90 2.60
C SER A 105 9.70 12.23 3.05
N MET A 106 9.71 11.58 4.21
CA MET A 106 8.56 10.88 4.78
C MET A 106 7.94 11.63 5.96
N HIS A 107 6.64 11.43 6.20
CA HIS A 107 5.90 11.90 7.37
C HIS A 107 5.97 13.42 7.63
N HIS A 108 6.07 14.22 6.56
CA HIS A 108 6.00 15.67 6.67
C HIS A 108 4.55 16.14 6.74
N GLY A 109 4.30 17.30 7.36
CA GLY A 109 2.98 17.92 7.31
C GLY A 109 2.71 18.54 5.94
N ASP A 110 1.43 18.64 5.58
CA ASP A 110 0.98 19.34 4.38
C ASP A 110 0.18 20.60 4.78
N PRO A 111 0.31 21.74 4.07
CA PRO A 111 -0.46 22.96 4.35
C PRO A 111 -1.98 22.76 4.25
N ASP A 112 -2.42 21.83 3.39
CA ASP A 112 -3.83 21.49 3.24
C ASP A 112 -4.22 20.30 4.13
N ASP A 113 -3.34 19.87 5.06
CA ASP A 113 -3.57 18.73 5.96
C ASP A 113 -3.92 17.44 5.18
N LEU A 114 -3.23 17.25 4.04
CA LEU A 114 -3.24 16.03 3.23
C LEU A 114 -2.30 14.98 3.83
N HIS A 115 -2.54 13.73 3.47
CA HIS A 115 -1.58 12.67 3.68
C HIS A 115 -0.26 12.99 2.96
N TRP A 116 0.86 12.78 3.64
CA TRP A 116 2.19 13.20 3.19
C TRP A 116 2.63 12.54 1.86
N LYS A 117 2.01 11.41 1.47
CA LYS A 117 2.24 10.76 0.17
C LYS A 117 1.48 11.44 -0.97
N THR A 118 0.35 12.10 -0.71
CA THR A 118 -0.66 12.48 -1.72
C THR A 118 -0.09 13.30 -2.87
N ARG A 119 0.56 14.43 -2.59
CA ARG A 119 1.11 15.30 -3.64
C ARG A 119 2.22 14.62 -4.44
N HIS A 120 3.10 13.93 -3.74
CA HIS A 120 4.21 13.23 -4.38
C HIS A 120 3.70 12.12 -5.31
N LEU A 121 2.69 11.36 -4.87
CA LEU A 121 2.05 10.33 -5.68
C LEU A 121 1.41 10.88 -6.93
N VAL A 122 0.61 11.95 -6.83
CA VAL A 122 -0.05 12.55 -8.00
C VAL A 122 0.98 13.06 -9.02
N ALA A 123 2.11 13.60 -8.55
CA ALA A 123 3.22 13.95 -9.45
C ALA A 123 3.88 12.70 -10.05
N TRP A 124 4.14 11.67 -9.25
CA TRP A 124 4.85 10.45 -9.65
C TRP A 124 4.09 9.65 -10.71
N VAL A 125 2.76 9.54 -10.59
CA VAL A 125 1.93 8.81 -11.57
C VAL A 125 1.86 9.51 -12.93
N ALA A 126 2.29 10.77 -13.03
CA ALA A 126 2.44 11.53 -14.26
C ALA A 126 1.21 11.48 -15.19
N GLY A 127 0.01 11.65 -14.61
CA GLY A 127 -1.25 11.64 -15.35
C GLY A 127 -1.78 10.26 -15.75
N ARG A 128 -1.15 9.16 -15.33
CA ARG A 128 -1.70 7.81 -15.53
C ARG A 128 -2.93 7.57 -14.64
N PRO A 129 -3.97 6.87 -15.11
CA PRO A 129 -5.04 6.40 -14.23
C PRO A 129 -4.47 5.50 -13.13
N PHE A 130 -4.96 5.65 -11.90
CA PHE A 130 -4.48 4.84 -10.77
C PHE A 130 -5.56 4.55 -9.72
N ALA A 131 -5.40 3.44 -9.02
CA ALA A 131 -6.04 3.18 -7.74
C ALA A 131 -4.98 3.21 -6.61
N TRP A 132 -5.28 3.83 -5.48
CA TRP A 132 -4.40 3.90 -4.32
C TRP A 132 -5.07 3.25 -3.10
N VAL A 133 -4.42 2.23 -2.55
CA VAL A 133 -4.87 1.43 -1.41
C VAL A 133 -3.97 1.72 -0.21
N ASP A 134 -4.55 2.28 0.85
CA ASP A 134 -3.82 2.76 2.03
C ASP A 134 -4.83 2.93 3.20
N ASP A 135 -4.37 2.81 4.45
CA ASP A 135 -5.22 2.97 5.64
C ASP A 135 -5.25 4.40 6.21
N GLU A 136 -4.32 5.27 5.78
CA GLU A 136 -4.22 6.64 6.27
C GLU A 136 -4.95 7.66 5.36
N LEU A 137 -5.65 7.17 4.33
CA LEU A 137 -6.42 7.99 3.39
C LEU A 137 -7.62 8.68 4.03
N THR A 138 -7.80 9.97 3.73
CA THR A 138 -8.97 10.75 4.17
C THR A 138 -9.82 11.22 2.99
N GLU A 139 -11.05 11.66 3.26
CA GLU A 139 -11.91 12.32 2.26
C GLU A 139 -11.25 13.57 1.64
N ARG A 140 -10.36 14.21 2.39
CA ARG A 140 -9.61 15.37 1.91
C ARG A 140 -8.61 14.96 0.82
N ASP A 141 -7.91 13.86 1.00
CA ASP A 141 -7.01 13.29 -0.01
C ASP A 141 -7.79 12.92 -1.28
N THR A 142 -8.91 12.21 -1.13
CA THR A 142 -9.78 11.82 -2.25
C THR A 142 -10.26 13.04 -3.03
N SER A 143 -10.76 14.07 -2.34
CA SER A 143 -11.27 15.29 -2.96
C SER A 143 -10.16 16.06 -3.66
N TRP A 144 -8.98 16.16 -3.02
CA TRP A 144 -7.84 16.86 -3.60
C TRP A 144 -7.34 16.15 -4.87
N ILE A 145 -7.21 14.82 -4.85
CA ILE A 145 -6.82 14.03 -6.02
C ILE A 145 -7.80 14.22 -7.16
N ALA A 146 -9.10 14.16 -6.89
CA ALA A 146 -10.14 14.32 -7.92
C ALA A 146 -10.09 15.68 -8.63
N ILE A 147 -9.64 16.74 -7.93
CA ILE A 147 -9.49 18.09 -8.49
C ILE A 147 -8.19 18.24 -9.28
N HIS A 148 -7.10 17.63 -8.82
CA HIS A 148 -5.75 17.95 -9.31
C HIS A 148 -5.15 16.90 -10.26
N HIS A 149 -5.66 15.66 -10.25
CA HIS A 149 -5.18 14.61 -11.15
C HIS A 149 -5.98 14.61 -12.45
N PRO A 150 -5.33 14.73 -13.63
CA PRO A 150 -6.03 14.91 -14.91
C PRO A 150 -6.69 13.64 -15.47
N ALA A 151 -6.50 12.48 -14.83
CA ALA A 151 -7.03 11.20 -15.27
C ALA A 151 -7.88 10.54 -14.17
N PRO A 152 -8.63 9.46 -14.46
CA PRO A 152 -9.38 8.76 -13.44
C PRO A 152 -8.49 8.27 -12.29
N ALA A 153 -8.91 8.55 -11.05
CA ALA A 153 -8.27 8.05 -9.84
C ALA A 153 -9.30 7.43 -8.89
N LEU A 154 -8.89 6.36 -8.22
CA LEU A 154 -9.65 5.71 -7.14
C LEU A 154 -8.81 5.71 -5.87
N THR A 155 -9.40 6.13 -4.75
CA THR A 155 -8.81 5.96 -3.42
C THR A 155 -9.59 4.89 -2.66
N VAL A 156 -8.89 3.89 -2.13
CA VAL A 156 -9.47 2.78 -1.37
C VAL A 156 -8.89 2.81 0.04
N HIS A 157 -9.65 3.38 0.97
CA HIS A 157 -9.31 3.33 2.39
C HIS A 157 -9.50 1.92 2.94
N VAL A 158 -8.48 1.37 3.60
CA VAL A 158 -8.54 0.07 4.27
C VAL A 158 -8.50 0.24 5.78
N ASP A 159 -9.42 -0.39 6.49
CA ASP A 159 -9.32 -0.44 7.96
C ASP A 159 -8.12 -1.30 8.38
N HIS A 160 -7.09 -0.64 8.93
CA HIS A 160 -5.83 -1.27 9.34
C HIS A 160 -5.97 -2.43 10.32
N ARG A 161 -7.11 -2.55 11.02
CA ARG A 161 -7.35 -3.64 11.98
C ARG A 161 -7.66 -4.96 11.28
N PHE A 162 -8.12 -4.90 10.04
CA PHE A 162 -8.57 -6.06 9.25
C PHE A 162 -7.75 -6.27 7.98
N GLY A 163 -7.12 -5.20 7.46
CA GLY A 163 -6.42 -5.22 6.19
C GLY A 163 -7.37 -5.42 5.02
N LEU A 164 -6.82 -5.77 3.85
CA LEU A 164 -7.60 -5.99 2.63
C LEU A 164 -8.66 -7.06 2.86
N GLN A 165 -9.85 -6.80 2.31
CA GLN A 165 -11.06 -7.62 2.43
C GLN A 165 -11.59 -7.90 1.02
N PRO A 166 -12.38 -8.97 0.83
CA PRO A 166 -12.95 -9.32 -0.47
C PRO A 166 -13.64 -8.14 -1.18
N ALA A 167 -14.36 -7.30 -0.43
CA ALA A 167 -15.03 -6.12 -0.98
C ALA A 167 -14.06 -5.12 -1.63
N HIS A 168 -12.84 -4.92 -1.09
CA HIS A 168 -11.84 -4.05 -1.68
C HIS A 168 -11.38 -4.57 -3.05
N PHE A 169 -11.19 -5.89 -3.19
CA PHE A 169 -10.85 -6.50 -4.47
C PHE A 169 -11.98 -6.34 -5.50
N THR A 170 -13.24 -6.50 -5.08
CA THR A 170 -14.41 -6.23 -5.93
C THR A 170 -14.42 -4.79 -6.42
N THR A 171 -14.25 -3.81 -5.53
CA THR A 171 -14.19 -2.39 -5.90
C THR A 171 -13.07 -2.10 -6.90
N LEU A 172 -11.88 -2.66 -6.69
CA LEU A 172 -10.75 -2.50 -7.61
C LEU A 172 -11.04 -3.14 -8.99
N ALA A 173 -11.67 -4.31 -9.04
CA ALA A 173 -12.01 -4.96 -10.29
C ALA A 173 -13.07 -4.19 -11.08
N GLU A 174 -14.14 -3.75 -10.41
CA GLU A 174 -15.25 -2.99 -11.01
C GLU A 174 -14.77 -1.64 -11.56
N TRP A 175 -13.95 -0.92 -10.81
CA TRP A 175 -13.41 0.36 -11.28
C TRP A 175 -12.56 0.20 -12.55
N ALA A 176 -11.67 -0.78 -12.57
CA ALA A 176 -10.83 -1.03 -13.75
C ALA A 176 -11.66 -1.46 -14.98
N ALA A 177 -12.70 -2.27 -14.77
CA ALA A 177 -13.63 -2.64 -15.84
C ALA A 177 -14.40 -1.41 -16.38
N GLY A 178 -14.81 -0.50 -15.50
CA GLY A 178 -15.46 0.76 -15.89
C GLY A 178 -14.59 1.65 -16.78
N LEU A 179 -13.28 1.68 -16.54
CA LEU A 179 -12.34 2.41 -17.41
C LEU A 179 -12.26 1.84 -18.83
N ALA A 180 -12.24 0.50 -18.96
CA ALA A 180 -12.22 -0.16 -20.26
C ALA A 180 -13.54 0.03 -21.04
N GLY A 181 -14.67 0.08 -20.33
CA GLY A 181 -15.98 0.34 -20.92
C GLY A 181 -16.15 1.77 -21.45
N ALA A 182 -15.62 2.76 -20.73
CA ALA A 182 -15.67 4.17 -21.14
C ALA A 182 -14.85 4.47 -22.41
N GLU A 183 -13.90 3.61 -22.79
CA GLU A 183 -13.15 3.72 -24.05
C GLU A 183 -13.93 3.17 -25.26
N SER A 184 -15.01 2.40 -25.05
CA SER A 184 -15.73 1.69 -26.12
C SER A 184 -16.97 2.43 -26.64
N VAL A 185 -17.17 3.69 -26.24
CA VAL A 185 -18.34 4.53 -26.58
C VAL A 185 -17.93 5.76 -27.38
#